data_AF-A0A8K0A3W3-F1
#
_entry.id   AF-A0A8K0A3W3-F1
#
_cell.length_a   1.000
_cell.length_b   1.000
_cell.length_c   1.000
_cell.angle_alpha   90.00
_cell.angle_beta   90.00
_cell.angle_gamma   90.00
#
_symmetry.space_group_name_H-M   'P 1'
#
loop_
_entity.id
_entity.type
_entity.pdbx_description
1 polymer ?
#
loop_
_entity_poly.entity_id
_entity_poly.type
_entity_poly.pdbx_seq_one_letter_code
_entity_poly.pdbx_strand_id
1 'polypeptide(L)'
;MTTTGVYVVVVVIGVIIVMTVVGCLLTIVAIWIRPDLWKLVNVPLISLSCADILFVIFGPAFWIEHFLQPQWKPPGALCSFLGGDSNEISYNHVHGDPDLEVRVQDCIFHVHKAVLMETSDYFRAMLESGMRESRENSVQLQGFTAETFQIVLDFLYESKPFKMDDKLAGVLEMAQFLQTRPILDFVKSKLCCENCVHLYMMADTYVISDLKEAAAHLMGDNYLKFLRSEVFEELREEQREDVRKTRVRPQKFLCAVNTGYVTWPETGPREFMYYDHCKDAWRTFTEIPEQACARGWGVAVLDNYIYVIGGYGKPRFGHPSGIAVRDVLSDSFCYDPIKNKWFPIRSLGEARAYFGAVAHDRSVYAIGGYQYDYTVKTMERYIPEQDRWEFRRSLPGHWTNYDLAVVCKGDIYINSEEEGTAKFALLKYASNINQWEILSPLPRKRDKNSMVAVGETVYLLGGLVPGVDCFNVTTKQWSSLDAHPATDTVEFEKGCTEMDGTIYVLNSDDMACYIIEAKAWVQGLAGFPGGYHANKAFIAYLPLEQQIV
;
A
#
# COMPACT_ATOMS: atom_id res chain seq x y z
N MET A 1 63.37 -41.66 -38.46
CA MET A 1 61.95 -41.98 -38.20
C MET A 1 61.32 -40.75 -37.57
N THR A 2 60.17 -40.37 -38.12
CA THR A 2 59.42 -39.13 -37.97
C THR A 2 58.96 -38.84 -36.53
N THR A 3 59.30 -37.66 -36.02
CA THR A 3 58.46 -36.97 -35.03
C THR A 3 58.19 -35.56 -35.55
N THR A 4 57.06 -35.42 -36.25
CA THR A 4 56.40 -34.16 -36.54
C THR A 4 55.98 -33.51 -35.22
N GLY A 5 56.90 -32.78 -34.59
CA GLY A 5 56.58 -31.95 -33.42
C GLY A 5 55.76 -30.76 -33.87
N VAL A 6 54.52 -30.66 -33.39
CA VAL A 6 53.69 -29.46 -33.57
C VAL A 6 54.29 -28.36 -32.69
N TYR A 7 54.72 -27.26 -33.30
CA TYR A 7 55.20 -26.09 -32.59
C TYR A 7 54.08 -25.06 -32.51
N VAL A 8 53.76 -24.62 -31.30
CA VAL A 8 52.82 -23.54 -31.03
C VAL A 8 53.62 -22.32 -30.60
N VAL A 9 53.46 -21.23 -31.34
CA VAL A 9 54.06 -19.94 -30.98
C VAL A 9 52.97 -19.10 -30.34
N VAL A 10 53.23 -18.66 -29.11
CA VAL A 10 52.34 -17.79 -28.33
C VAL A 10 53.06 -16.46 -28.10
N VAL A 11 52.33 -15.36 -28.25
CA VAL A 11 52.79 -14.03 -27.85
C VAL A 11 51.96 -13.59 -26.65
N VAL A 12 52.62 -13.24 -25.55
CA VAL A 12 51.97 -12.70 -24.34
C VAL A 12 52.69 -11.42 -23.95
N ILE A 13 51.98 -10.28 -23.99
CA ILE A 13 52.51 -8.96 -23.56
C ILE A 13 53.90 -8.68 -24.17
N GLY A 14 54.05 -8.94 -25.47
CA GLY A 14 55.30 -8.69 -26.22
C GLY A 14 56.43 -9.71 -26.02
N VAL A 15 56.21 -10.78 -25.25
CA VAL A 15 57.16 -11.91 -25.10
C VAL A 15 56.74 -13.05 -26.03
N ILE A 16 57.66 -13.50 -26.88
CA ILE A 16 57.42 -14.62 -27.81
C ILE A 16 57.87 -15.91 -27.14
N ILE A 17 56.94 -16.84 -26.96
CA ILE A 17 57.17 -18.15 -26.36
C ILE A 17 56.86 -19.22 -27.41
N VAL A 18 57.85 -20.05 -27.73
CA VAL A 18 57.68 -21.21 -28.61
C VAL A 18 57.54 -22.44 -27.74
N MET A 19 56.44 -23.16 -27.91
CA MET A 19 56.15 -24.41 -27.20
C MET A 19 56.02 -25.56 -28.19
N THR A 20 56.28 -26.77 -27.74
CA THR A 20 55.98 -27.98 -28.50
C THR A 20 55.31 -29.03 -27.61
N VAL A 21 54.53 -29.90 -28.24
CA VAL A 21 53.91 -31.03 -27.56
C VAL A 21 54.87 -32.21 -27.65
N VAL A 22 55.53 -32.53 -26.55
CA VAL A 22 56.32 -33.76 -26.40
C VAL A 22 55.51 -34.73 -25.56
N GLY A 23 54.95 -35.77 -26.20
CA GLY A 23 53.97 -36.66 -25.54
C GLY A 23 52.61 -35.98 -25.36
N CYS A 24 52.09 -35.97 -24.12
CA CYS A 24 50.83 -35.29 -23.74
C CYS A 24 51.07 -33.93 -23.03
N LEU A 25 52.30 -33.44 -22.99
CA LEU A 25 52.69 -32.27 -22.21
C LEU A 25 53.14 -31.12 -23.13
N LEU A 26 52.59 -29.92 -22.93
CA LEU A 26 53.14 -28.71 -23.53
C LEU A 26 54.48 -28.38 -22.85
N THR A 27 55.54 -28.27 -23.64
CA THR A 27 56.89 -27.95 -23.16
C THR A 27 57.39 -26.69 -23.84
N ILE A 28 57.96 -25.76 -23.07
CA ILE A 28 58.53 -24.53 -23.63
C ILE A 28 59.86 -24.85 -24.29
N VAL A 29 60.02 -24.51 -25.57
CA VAL A 29 61.24 -24.77 -26.35
C VAL A 29 62.11 -23.52 -26.45
N ALA A 30 61.51 -22.33 -26.48
CA ALA A 30 62.25 -21.07 -26.48
C ALA A 30 61.41 -19.92 -25.93
N ILE A 31 62.07 -18.97 -25.27
CA ILE A 31 61.50 -17.68 -24.86
C ILE A 31 62.41 -16.57 -25.38
N TRP A 32 61.84 -15.63 -26.14
CA TRP A 32 62.56 -14.49 -26.68
C TRP A 32 62.30 -13.22 -25.86
N ILE A 33 63.24 -12.28 -25.88
CA ILE A 33 63.12 -10.91 -25.33
C ILE A 33 63.28 -10.81 -23.79
N ARG A 34 63.12 -11.89 -23.02
CA ARG A 34 63.25 -11.90 -21.55
C ARG A 34 64.19 -13.00 -21.01
N PRO A 35 65.49 -12.72 -20.80
CA PRO A 35 66.50 -13.70 -20.37
C PRO A 35 66.24 -14.29 -18.97
N ASP A 36 65.54 -13.56 -18.12
CA ASP A 36 65.08 -13.97 -16.79
C ASP A 36 64.19 -15.22 -16.81
N LEU A 37 63.49 -15.44 -17.93
CA LEU A 37 62.55 -16.55 -18.11
C LEU A 37 63.19 -17.79 -18.75
N TRP A 38 64.44 -17.75 -19.19
CA TRP A 38 65.10 -18.88 -19.87
C TRP A 38 65.22 -20.14 -19.01
N LYS A 39 65.10 -20.01 -17.69
CA LYS A 39 65.05 -21.14 -16.75
C LYS A 39 63.83 -22.04 -16.95
N LEU A 40 62.80 -21.56 -17.64
CA LEU A 40 61.56 -22.29 -17.94
C LEU A 40 61.66 -23.08 -19.27
N VAL A 41 62.74 -22.90 -20.04
CA VAL A 41 62.97 -23.65 -21.29
C VAL A 41 63.23 -25.12 -20.97
N ASN A 42 62.58 -26.01 -21.71
CA ASN A 42 62.49 -27.46 -21.54
C ASN A 42 61.72 -27.94 -20.30
N VAL A 43 60.95 -27.07 -19.64
CA VAL A 43 60.07 -27.48 -18.52
C VAL A 43 58.64 -27.72 -19.02
N PRO A 44 57.98 -28.85 -18.65
CA PRO A 44 56.58 -29.08 -18.96
C PRO A 44 55.65 -28.10 -18.21
N LEU A 45 54.69 -27.50 -18.91
CA LEU A 45 53.77 -26.50 -18.37
C LEU A 45 52.87 -27.02 -17.23
N ILE A 46 52.69 -28.34 -17.14
CA ILE A 46 51.86 -29.01 -16.12
C ILE A 46 52.57 -29.11 -14.75
N SER A 47 53.86 -28.76 -14.66
CA SER A 47 54.47 -28.60 -13.34
C SER A 47 53.89 -27.35 -12.66
N LEU A 48 53.25 -27.52 -11.49
CA LEU A 48 52.60 -26.41 -10.75
C LEU A 48 53.51 -25.18 -10.60
N SER A 49 54.82 -25.40 -10.46
CA SER A 49 55.82 -24.34 -10.35
C SER A 49 55.90 -23.42 -11.58
N CYS A 50 55.65 -23.92 -12.79
CA CYS A 50 55.76 -23.10 -14.00
C CYS A 50 54.53 -22.21 -14.22
N ALA A 51 53.34 -22.74 -13.97
CA ALA A 51 52.09 -21.98 -14.07
C ALA A 51 52.06 -20.84 -13.05
N ASP A 52 52.49 -21.09 -11.82
CA ASP A 52 52.56 -20.07 -10.76
C ASP A 52 53.57 -18.97 -11.09
N ILE A 53 54.75 -19.31 -11.63
CA ILE A 53 55.76 -18.33 -12.04
C ILE A 53 55.23 -17.44 -13.18
N LEU A 54 54.54 -18.02 -14.16
CA LEU A 54 53.97 -17.26 -15.28
C LEU A 54 52.79 -16.39 -14.84
N PHE A 55 51.95 -16.87 -13.93
CA PHE A 55 50.85 -16.10 -13.36
C PHE A 55 51.35 -14.92 -12.50
N VAL A 56 52.41 -15.11 -11.70
CA VAL A 56 53.02 -14.02 -10.92
C VAL A 56 53.61 -12.93 -11.80
N ILE A 57 54.15 -13.30 -12.98
CA ILE A 57 54.87 -12.37 -13.87
C ILE A 57 53.93 -11.62 -14.81
N PHE A 58 52.91 -12.30 -15.34
CA PHE A 58 51.99 -11.73 -16.34
C PHE A 58 50.60 -11.40 -15.79
N GLY A 59 50.32 -11.78 -14.54
CA GLY A 59 49.01 -11.60 -13.89
C GLY A 59 47.92 -12.47 -14.53
N PRO A 60 46.63 -12.19 -14.22
CA PRO A 60 45.50 -12.88 -14.84
C PRO A 60 45.35 -12.60 -16.34
N ALA A 61 46.27 -11.85 -16.97
CA ALA A 61 46.31 -11.57 -18.41
C ALA A 61 47.18 -12.56 -19.20
N PHE A 62 47.66 -13.66 -18.58
CA PHE A 62 48.44 -14.70 -19.26
C PHE A 62 47.65 -15.53 -20.29
N TRP A 63 46.44 -15.11 -20.67
CA TRP A 63 45.63 -15.79 -21.67
C TRP A 63 46.32 -15.71 -23.04
N ILE A 64 46.38 -16.85 -23.73
CA ILE A 64 47.06 -17.00 -25.02
C ILE A 64 46.37 -16.08 -26.03
N GLU A 65 47.01 -14.98 -26.40
CA GLU A 65 46.37 -13.97 -27.26
C GLU A 65 46.16 -14.46 -28.70
N HIS A 66 47.08 -15.25 -29.27
CA HIS A 66 47.02 -15.74 -30.65
C HIS A 66 47.69 -17.11 -30.84
N PHE A 67 47.01 -18.02 -31.54
CA PHE A 67 47.60 -19.26 -32.07
C PHE A 67 47.99 -19.06 -33.54
N LEU A 68 49.26 -19.27 -33.88
CA LEU A 68 49.77 -19.09 -35.25
C LEU A 68 49.58 -20.31 -36.17
N GLN A 69 48.77 -21.31 -35.79
CA GLN A 69 48.47 -22.47 -36.64
C GLN A 69 46.96 -22.72 -36.78
N PRO A 70 46.37 -22.57 -37.99
CA PRO A 70 44.92 -22.66 -38.19
C PRO A 70 44.34 -24.09 -38.18
N GLN A 71 45.13 -25.15 -38.02
CA GLN A 71 44.65 -26.54 -38.08
C GLN A 71 44.83 -27.34 -36.78
N TRP A 72 45.22 -26.70 -35.68
CA TRP A 72 45.43 -27.39 -34.40
C TRP A 72 44.19 -27.28 -33.51
N LYS A 73 43.64 -28.42 -33.07
CA LYS A 73 42.61 -28.51 -32.02
C LYS A 73 43.22 -29.05 -30.73
N PRO A 74 43.00 -28.41 -29.56
CA PRO A 74 43.53 -28.90 -28.30
C PRO A 74 42.87 -30.24 -27.88
N PRO A 75 43.60 -31.15 -27.21
CA PRO A 75 43.03 -32.33 -26.57
C PRO A 75 41.97 -31.93 -25.53
N GLY A 76 40.89 -32.70 -25.37
CA GLY A 76 39.72 -32.32 -24.56
C GLY A 76 39.99 -31.91 -23.11
N ALA A 77 41.08 -32.38 -22.49
CA ALA A 77 41.50 -31.96 -21.14
C ALA A 77 41.99 -30.49 -21.06
N LEU A 78 42.37 -29.89 -22.19
CA LEU A 78 42.78 -28.48 -22.30
C LEU A 78 41.60 -27.55 -22.66
N CYS A 79 40.48 -28.08 -23.18
CA CYS A 79 39.30 -27.27 -23.52
C CYS A 79 38.60 -26.67 -22.30
N SER A 80 38.65 -27.36 -21.14
CA SER A 80 38.13 -26.82 -19.88
C SER A 80 39.00 -25.71 -19.28
N PHE A 81 40.27 -25.63 -19.68
CA PHE A 81 41.22 -24.61 -19.23
C PHE A 81 41.36 -23.42 -20.19
N LEU A 82 40.97 -23.58 -21.46
CA LEU A 82 41.21 -22.59 -22.52
C LEU A 82 39.98 -21.79 -22.95
N GLY A 83 38.83 -21.93 -22.27
CA GLY A 83 37.61 -21.19 -22.62
C GLY A 83 37.08 -21.63 -23.99
N GLY A 84 36.20 -22.63 -23.99
CA GLY A 84 35.35 -22.90 -25.15
C GLY A 84 34.51 -21.66 -25.48
N ASP A 85 34.17 -21.50 -26.76
CA ASP A 85 33.47 -20.36 -27.36
C ASP A 85 32.56 -19.64 -26.35
N SER A 86 32.82 -18.34 -26.13
CA SER A 86 32.27 -17.49 -25.05
C SER A 86 30.74 -17.37 -24.97
N ASN A 87 30.02 -18.11 -25.81
CA ASN A 87 28.60 -18.02 -26.04
C ASN A 87 27.86 -19.34 -25.78
N GLU A 88 28.54 -20.46 -25.48
CA GLU A 88 27.88 -21.73 -25.12
C GLU A 88 27.92 -21.98 -23.60
N ILE A 89 26.75 -22.13 -22.99
CA ILE A 89 26.57 -22.39 -21.54
C ILE A 89 25.82 -23.71 -21.37
N SER A 90 26.32 -24.62 -20.53
CA SER A 90 25.78 -25.97 -20.39
C SER A 90 25.47 -26.32 -18.93
N TYR A 91 24.23 -26.75 -18.66
CA TYR A 91 23.75 -27.13 -17.32
C TYR A 91 23.73 -28.65 -17.17
N ASN A 92 24.88 -29.25 -16.82
CA ASN A 92 25.04 -30.72 -16.74
C ASN A 92 24.79 -31.30 -15.33
N HIS A 93 24.42 -30.46 -14.36
CA HIS A 93 24.31 -30.89 -12.98
C HIS A 93 23.07 -31.79 -12.79
N VAL A 94 23.32 -33.08 -12.53
CA VAL A 94 22.40 -34.10 -12.00
C VAL A 94 21.51 -34.85 -13.02
N HIS A 95 21.18 -34.29 -14.18
CA HIS A 95 20.14 -34.86 -15.07
C HIS A 95 20.61 -35.59 -16.34
N GLY A 96 21.92 -35.74 -16.55
CA GLY A 96 22.48 -36.41 -17.73
C GLY A 96 22.94 -35.41 -18.80
N ASP A 97 22.93 -35.84 -20.06
CA ASP A 97 23.28 -34.98 -21.19
C ASP A 97 22.07 -34.07 -21.56
N PRO A 98 22.28 -32.76 -21.80
CA PRO A 98 21.21 -31.86 -22.18
C PRO A 98 20.51 -32.28 -23.48
N ASP A 99 19.18 -32.22 -23.50
CA ASP A 99 18.34 -32.66 -24.63
C ASP A 99 17.63 -31.51 -25.35
N LEU A 100 17.94 -30.25 -24.98
CA LEU A 100 17.41 -29.04 -25.60
C LEU A 100 18.46 -27.91 -25.65
N GLU A 101 18.56 -27.26 -26.81
CA GLU A 101 19.28 -26.00 -27.00
C GLU A 101 18.31 -24.82 -26.94
N VAL A 102 18.57 -23.85 -26.07
CA VAL A 102 17.82 -22.58 -26.05
C VAL A 102 18.75 -21.47 -26.48
N ARG A 103 18.42 -20.77 -27.57
CA ARG A 103 19.21 -19.67 -28.13
C ARG A 103 18.61 -18.35 -27.68
N VAL A 104 19.41 -17.55 -26.99
CA VAL A 104 19.04 -16.21 -26.52
C VAL A 104 20.15 -15.26 -26.93
N GLN A 105 19.83 -14.28 -27.78
CA GLN A 105 20.82 -13.44 -28.47
C GLN A 105 21.88 -14.31 -29.18
N ASP A 106 23.16 -14.04 -28.95
CA ASP A 106 24.28 -14.78 -29.53
C ASP A 106 24.71 -15.98 -28.68
N CYS A 107 24.01 -16.26 -27.56
CA CYS A 107 24.34 -17.35 -26.64
C CYS A 107 23.44 -18.58 -26.85
N ILE A 108 24.02 -19.76 -26.67
CA ILE A 108 23.36 -21.07 -26.73
C ILE A 108 23.43 -21.71 -25.35
N PHE A 109 22.27 -22.06 -24.82
CA PHE A 109 22.11 -22.69 -23.52
C PHE A 109 21.69 -24.14 -23.71
N HIS A 110 22.53 -25.07 -23.25
CA HIS A 110 22.23 -26.50 -23.25
C HIS A 110 21.54 -26.87 -21.92
N VAL A 111 20.27 -27.23 -22.01
CA VAL A 111 19.36 -27.45 -20.87
C VAL A 111 18.55 -28.74 -21.03
N HIS A 112 17.89 -29.15 -19.95
CA HIS A 112 17.06 -30.36 -19.88
C HIS A 112 15.58 -30.03 -20.04
N LYS A 113 14.89 -30.69 -20.97
CA LYS A 113 13.43 -30.58 -21.18
C LYS A 113 12.68 -30.88 -19.88
N ALA A 114 13.08 -31.93 -19.16
CA ALA A 114 12.42 -32.34 -17.92
C ALA A 114 12.35 -31.20 -16.88
N VAL A 115 13.47 -30.52 -16.62
CA VAL A 115 13.55 -29.42 -15.65
C VAL A 115 12.70 -28.22 -16.09
N LEU A 116 12.78 -27.84 -17.37
CA LEU A 116 12.01 -26.71 -17.89
C LEU A 116 10.50 -27.01 -17.92
N MET A 117 10.08 -28.22 -18.28
CA MET A 117 8.66 -28.59 -18.23
C MET A 117 8.13 -28.66 -16.80
N GLU A 118 8.95 -28.99 -15.81
CA GLU A 118 8.53 -28.98 -14.41
C GLU A 118 8.36 -27.55 -13.88
N THR A 119 9.25 -26.64 -14.27
CA THR A 119 9.36 -25.30 -13.68
C THR A 119 8.73 -24.16 -14.49
N SER A 120 8.40 -24.39 -15.76
CA SER A 120 7.83 -23.41 -16.70
C SER A 120 6.61 -23.98 -17.42
N ASP A 121 5.45 -23.35 -17.20
CA ASP A 121 4.21 -23.72 -17.88
C ASP A 121 4.30 -23.45 -19.40
N TYR A 122 5.10 -22.45 -19.83
CA TYR A 122 5.39 -22.18 -21.23
C TYR A 122 6.12 -23.35 -21.91
N PHE A 123 7.25 -23.79 -21.34
CA PHE A 123 8.02 -24.90 -21.91
C PHE A 123 7.24 -26.21 -21.87
N ARG A 124 6.46 -26.45 -20.81
CA ARG A 124 5.54 -27.60 -20.73
C ARG A 124 4.54 -27.58 -21.88
N ALA A 125 3.82 -26.47 -22.05
CA ALA A 125 2.83 -26.34 -23.11
C ALA A 125 3.47 -26.49 -24.51
N MET A 126 4.62 -25.85 -24.75
CA MET A 126 5.31 -25.90 -26.03
C MET A 126 5.77 -27.32 -26.38
N LEU A 127 6.43 -28.01 -25.44
CA LEU A 127 7.00 -29.35 -25.66
C LEU A 127 5.93 -30.45 -25.70
N GLU A 128 4.78 -30.26 -25.05
CA GLU A 128 3.66 -31.21 -25.07
C GLU A 128 2.64 -30.95 -26.20
N SER A 129 2.70 -29.79 -26.88
CA SER A 129 1.71 -29.38 -27.89
C SER A 129 1.67 -30.24 -29.17
N GLY A 130 2.69 -31.06 -29.42
CA GLY A 130 2.82 -31.84 -30.67
C GLY A 130 3.17 -31.00 -31.92
N MET A 131 3.43 -29.70 -31.75
CA MET A 131 3.84 -28.75 -32.80
C MET A 131 5.30 -28.95 -33.23
N ARG A 132 5.77 -28.21 -34.24
CA ARG A 132 7.13 -28.37 -34.80
C ARG A 132 8.23 -28.22 -33.73
N GLU A 133 8.03 -27.28 -32.82
CA GLU A 133 8.88 -26.95 -31.68
C GLU A 133 8.98 -28.09 -30.65
N SER A 134 7.97 -28.98 -30.58
CA SER A 134 8.05 -30.20 -29.76
C SER A 134 8.97 -31.27 -30.36
N ARG A 135 9.27 -31.18 -31.67
CA ARG A 135 10.09 -32.15 -32.42
C ARG A 135 11.51 -31.64 -32.68
N GLU A 136 11.73 -30.34 -32.54
CA GLU A 136 13.05 -29.73 -32.67
C GLU A 136 13.76 -29.72 -31.30
N ASN A 137 15.08 -29.94 -31.31
CA ASN A 137 15.91 -29.86 -30.11
C ASN A 137 16.55 -28.47 -29.93
N SER A 138 16.01 -27.44 -30.60
CA SER A 138 16.47 -26.07 -30.52
C SER A 138 15.29 -25.11 -30.48
N VAL A 139 15.30 -24.17 -29.53
CA VAL A 139 14.28 -23.12 -29.37
C VAL A 139 14.98 -21.77 -29.37
N GLN A 140 14.43 -20.77 -30.06
CA GLN A 140 14.99 -19.42 -30.08
C GLN A 140 14.07 -18.45 -29.32
N LEU A 141 14.58 -17.80 -28.28
CA LEU A 141 13.87 -16.75 -27.55
C LEU A 141 14.32 -15.39 -28.07
N GLN A 142 13.37 -14.59 -28.55
CA GLN A 142 13.61 -13.24 -29.05
C GLN A 142 13.15 -12.20 -28.02
N GLY A 143 13.80 -11.04 -27.99
CA GLY A 143 13.43 -9.92 -27.11
C GLY A 143 14.06 -9.94 -25.71
N PHE A 144 14.85 -10.97 -25.38
CA PHE A 144 15.48 -11.13 -24.07
C PHE A 144 17.00 -11.07 -24.14
N THR A 145 17.66 -10.81 -23.00
CA THR A 145 19.12 -10.85 -22.89
C THR A 145 19.60 -12.21 -22.40
N ALA A 146 20.79 -12.62 -22.84
CA ALA A 146 21.40 -13.88 -22.39
C ALA A 146 21.65 -13.88 -20.87
N GLU A 147 21.98 -12.73 -20.31
CA GLU A 147 22.24 -12.56 -18.87
C GLU A 147 20.99 -12.80 -18.01
N THR A 148 19.82 -12.25 -18.38
CA THR A 148 18.58 -12.48 -17.61
C THR A 148 18.13 -13.93 -17.71
N PHE A 149 18.33 -14.56 -18.87
CA PHE A 149 18.05 -15.99 -19.04
C PHE A 149 18.97 -16.87 -18.19
N GLN A 150 20.25 -16.52 -18.11
CA GLN A 150 21.19 -17.21 -17.22
C GLN A 150 20.76 -17.08 -15.76
N ILE A 151 20.35 -15.90 -15.29
CA ILE A 151 19.85 -15.71 -13.92
C ILE A 151 18.61 -16.58 -13.65
N VAL A 152 17.68 -16.64 -14.61
CA VAL A 152 16.50 -17.50 -14.52
C VAL A 152 16.91 -18.97 -14.40
N LEU A 153 17.82 -19.44 -15.27
CA LEU A 153 18.28 -20.84 -15.24
C LEU A 153 19.07 -21.18 -13.96
N ASP A 154 19.99 -20.32 -13.51
CA ASP A 154 20.69 -20.45 -12.23
C ASP A 154 19.70 -20.65 -11.07
N PHE A 155 18.59 -19.89 -11.07
CA PHE A 155 17.55 -20.05 -10.06
C PHE A 155 16.78 -21.36 -10.21
N LEU A 156 16.39 -21.73 -11.43
CA LEU A 156 15.60 -22.95 -11.68
C LEU A 156 16.39 -24.24 -11.41
N TYR A 157 17.70 -24.27 -11.69
CA TYR A 157 18.55 -25.45 -11.49
C TYR A 157 19.17 -25.51 -10.09
N GLU A 158 19.64 -24.39 -9.57
CA GLU A 158 20.43 -24.36 -8.32
C GLU A 158 19.69 -23.74 -7.14
N SER A 159 18.46 -23.23 -7.34
CA SER A 159 17.74 -22.40 -6.34
C SER A 159 18.58 -21.22 -5.84
N LYS A 160 19.51 -20.73 -6.68
CA LYS A 160 20.46 -19.68 -6.32
C LYS A 160 19.75 -18.33 -6.29
N PRO A 161 19.71 -17.63 -5.14
CA PRO A 161 19.00 -16.36 -5.03
C PRO A 161 19.70 -15.30 -5.87
N PHE A 162 18.92 -14.57 -6.68
CA PHE A 162 19.39 -13.42 -7.45
C PHE A 162 19.18 -12.11 -6.70
N LYS A 163 19.85 -11.05 -7.15
CA LYS A 163 19.79 -9.71 -6.57
C LYS A 163 18.62 -8.92 -7.15
N MET A 164 17.98 -8.11 -6.32
CA MET A 164 16.94 -7.16 -6.75
C MET A 164 17.60 -5.85 -7.22
N ASP A 165 18.29 -5.92 -8.36
CA ASP A 165 19.02 -4.80 -8.95
C ASP A 165 18.40 -4.35 -10.29
N ASP A 166 19.17 -3.65 -11.12
CA ASP A 166 18.77 -3.14 -12.43
C ASP A 166 18.33 -4.24 -13.42
N LYS A 167 18.69 -5.51 -13.18
CA LYS A 167 18.31 -6.65 -14.02
C LYS A 167 16.94 -7.23 -13.68
N LEU A 168 16.36 -6.83 -12.55
CA LEU A 168 15.10 -7.38 -12.04
C LEU A 168 13.95 -7.22 -13.03
N ALA A 169 13.87 -6.09 -13.74
CA ALA A 169 12.83 -5.85 -14.73
C ALA A 169 12.84 -6.92 -15.84
N GLY A 170 14.02 -7.20 -16.40
CA GLY A 170 14.18 -8.23 -17.43
C GLY A 170 13.98 -9.65 -16.90
N VAL A 171 14.34 -9.93 -15.64
CA VAL A 171 14.04 -11.21 -14.98
C VAL A 171 12.54 -11.39 -14.79
N LEU A 172 11.80 -10.36 -14.38
CA LEU A 172 10.34 -10.41 -14.19
C LEU A 172 9.61 -10.56 -15.53
N GLU A 173 10.01 -9.81 -16.55
CA GLU A 173 9.46 -9.93 -17.90
C GLU A 173 9.60 -11.36 -18.44
N MET A 174 10.81 -11.92 -18.30
CA MET A 174 11.11 -13.27 -18.73
C MET A 174 10.38 -14.32 -17.89
N ALA A 175 10.35 -14.15 -16.56
CA ALA A 175 9.65 -15.07 -15.67
C ALA A 175 8.14 -15.12 -15.97
N GLN A 176 7.55 -13.98 -16.31
CA GLN A 176 6.15 -13.92 -16.73
C GLN A 176 5.96 -14.56 -18.12
N PHE A 177 6.82 -14.26 -19.09
CA PHE A 177 6.75 -14.85 -20.43
C PHE A 177 6.89 -16.37 -20.40
N LEU A 178 7.88 -16.87 -19.65
CA LEU A 178 8.13 -18.29 -19.43
C LEU A 178 7.18 -18.91 -18.39
N GLN A 179 6.33 -18.13 -17.74
CA GLN A 179 5.38 -18.57 -16.71
C GLN A 179 6.06 -19.38 -15.58
N THR A 180 7.19 -18.89 -15.08
CA THR A 180 7.99 -19.54 -14.02
C THR A 180 7.55 -19.07 -12.64
N ARG A 181 6.58 -19.77 -12.03
CA ARG A 181 6.04 -19.43 -10.70
C ARG A 181 7.10 -19.35 -9.58
N PRO A 182 8.10 -20.25 -9.48
CA PRO A 182 9.07 -20.21 -8.39
C PRO A 182 9.84 -18.88 -8.28
N ILE A 183 10.13 -18.24 -9.42
CA ILE A 183 10.81 -16.94 -9.45
C ILE A 183 9.87 -15.83 -8.97
N LEU A 184 8.62 -15.83 -9.43
CA LEU A 184 7.61 -14.85 -9.00
C LEU A 184 7.31 -14.99 -7.50
N ASP A 185 7.22 -16.21 -6.98
CA ASP A 185 7.06 -16.51 -5.55
C ASP A 185 8.27 -16.04 -4.73
N PHE A 186 9.48 -16.21 -5.25
CA PHE A 186 10.69 -15.69 -4.61
C PHE A 186 10.66 -14.16 -4.52
N VAL A 187 10.34 -13.46 -5.61
CA VAL A 187 10.23 -11.99 -5.61
C VAL A 187 9.15 -11.52 -4.63
N LYS A 188 7.98 -12.17 -4.65
CA LYS A 188 6.88 -11.90 -3.72
C LYS A 188 7.29 -12.12 -2.26
N SER A 189 8.10 -13.14 -1.97
CA SER A 189 8.62 -13.39 -0.61
C SER A 189 9.60 -12.33 -0.10
N LYS A 190 10.18 -11.52 -1.01
CA LYS A 190 11.11 -10.43 -0.70
C LYS A 190 10.45 -9.05 -0.74
N LEU A 191 9.13 -8.99 -0.95
CA LEU A 191 8.38 -7.76 -0.95
C LEU A 191 8.44 -7.08 0.44
N CYS A 192 8.84 -5.82 0.48
CA CYS A 192 8.95 -5.01 1.69
C CYS A 192 8.59 -3.54 1.40
N CYS A 193 8.51 -2.70 2.44
CA CYS A 193 8.10 -1.31 2.25
C CYS A 193 9.07 -0.48 1.41
N GLU A 194 10.32 -0.92 1.28
CA GLU A 194 11.38 -0.21 0.56
C GLU A 194 11.31 -0.49 -0.96
N ASN A 195 10.85 -1.68 -1.36
CA ASN A 195 10.83 -2.10 -2.77
C ASN A 195 9.42 -2.19 -3.38
N CYS A 196 8.35 -2.10 -2.58
CA CYS A 196 7.00 -2.39 -3.06
C CYS A 196 6.47 -1.44 -4.13
N VAL A 197 6.86 -0.16 -4.13
CA VAL A 197 6.40 0.79 -5.16
C VAL A 197 6.96 0.41 -6.53
N HIS A 198 8.28 0.21 -6.61
CA HIS A 198 8.95 -0.20 -7.84
C HIS A 198 8.47 -1.58 -8.33
N LEU A 199 8.34 -2.55 -7.40
CA LEU A 199 7.80 -3.88 -7.72
C LEU A 199 6.35 -3.81 -8.22
N TYR A 200 5.53 -2.93 -7.65
CA TYR A 200 4.16 -2.70 -8.12
C TYR A 200 4.16 -2.17 -9.57
N MET A 201 5.02 -1.18 -9.88
CA MET A 201 5.12 -0.60 -11.23
C MET A 201 5.59 -1.63 -12.26
N MET A 202 6.59 -2.44 -11.92
CA MET A 202 7.06 -3.55 -12.77
C MET A 202 5.97 -4.60 -12.95
N ALA A 203 5.30 -5.01 -11.88
CA ALA A 203 4.22 -5.99 -11.94
C ALA A 203 3.03 -5.50 -12.78
N ASP A 204 2.71 -4.20 -12.73
CA ASP A 204 1.68 -3.59 -13.58
C ASP A 204 2.10 -3.55 -15.06
N THR A 205 3.37 -3.27 -15.33
CA THR A 205 3.94 -3.22 -16.70
C THR A 205 3.96 -4.60 -17.34
N TYR A 206 4.36 -5.63 -16.58
CA TYR A 206 4.46 -7.01 -17.07
C TYR A 206 3.21 -7.84 -16.80
N VAL A 207 2.13 -7.26 -16.27
CA VAL A 207 0.84 -7.93 -16.01
C VAL A 207 1.00 -9.15 -15.08
N ILE A 208 1.77 -8.98 -14.00
CA ILE A 208 1.98 -9.98 -12.94
C ILE A 208 1.00 -9.69 -11.81
N SER A 209 -0.24 -10.15 -11.94
CA SER A 209 -1.35 -9.81 -11.03
C SER A 209 -1.06 -10.13 -9.57
N ASP A 210 -0.56 -11.33 -9.27
CA ASP A 210 -0.34 -11.78 -7.89
C ASP A 210 0.71 -10.94 -7.13
N LEU A 211 1.71 -10.42 -7.85
CA LEU A 211 2.74 -9.54 -7.30
C LEU A 211 2.21 -8.10 -7.18
N LYS A 212 1.47 -7.64 -8.19
CA LYS A 212 0.81 -6.32 -8.19
C LYS A 212 -0.13 -6.21 -6.98
N GLU A 213 -1.00 -7.19 -6.78
CA GLU A 213 -1.94 -7.23 -5.64
C GLU A 213 -1.22 -7.27 -4.30
N ALA A 214 -0.20 -8.11 -4.15
CA ALA A 214 0.58 -8.19 -2.91
C ALA A 214 1.28 -6.86 -2.58
N ALA A 215 1.88 -6.21 -3.58
CA ALA A 215 2.51 -4.90 -3.43
C ALA A 215 1.48 -3.81 -3.10
N ALA A 216 0.31 -3.82 -3.75
CA ALA A 216 -0.80 -2.91 -3.47
C ALA A 216 -1.29 -3.05 -2.03
N HIS A 217 -1.50 -4.28 -1.55
CA HIS A 217 -1.91 -4.56 -0.18
C HIS A 217 -0.89 -4.08 0.85
N LEU A 218 0.41 -4.34 0.62
CA LEU A 218 1.46 -3.86 1.51
C LEU A 218 1.51 -2.33 1.58
N MET A 219 1.35 -1.66 0.43
CA MET A 219 1.26 -0.20 0.39
C MET A 219 -0.01 0.31 1.09
N GLY A 220 -1.16 -0.31 0.85
CA GLY A 220 -2.43 0.05 1.47
C GLY A 220 -2.43 -0.10 2.98
N ASP A 221 -1.87 -1.19 3.51
CA ASP A 221 -1.72 -1.40 4.95
C ASP A 221 -0.81 -0.34 5.59
N ASN A 222 0.06 0.30 4.80
CA ASN A 222 0.97 1.37 5.19
C ASN A 222 0.64 2.72 4.54
N TYR A 223 -0.60 2.94 4.11
CA TYR A 223 -0.95 4.01 3.17
C TYR A 223 -0.52 5.41 3.61
N LEU A 224 -0.73 5.81 4.87
CA LEU A 224 -0.30 7.13 5.35
C LEU A 224 1.23 7.32 5.26
N LYS A 225 2.02 6.26 5.44
CA LYS A 225 3.49 6.31 5.25
C LYS A 225 3.82 6.62 3.79
N PHE A 226 3.14 5.95 2.85
CA PHE A 226 3.37 6.10 1.42
C PHE A 226 2.83 7.43 0.89
N LEU A 227 1.66 7.88 1.33
CA LEU A 227 1.11 9.20 0.99
C LEU A 227 2.06 10.37 1.30
N ARG A 228 2.95 10.19 2.28
CA ARG A 228 3.94 11.19 2.71
C ARG A 228 5.33 10.96 2.09
N SER A 229 5.45 10.01 1.16
CA SER A 229 6.73 9.64 0.53
C SER A 229 6.78 10.08 -0.93
N GLU A 230 7.91 10.61 -1.36
CA GLU A 230 8.14 11.05 -2.74
C GLU A 230 8.01 9.89 -3.74
N VAL A 231 8.45 8.68 -3.36
CA VAL A 231 8.38 7.49 -4.23
C VAL A 231 6.92 7.14 -4.59
N PHE A 232 5.95 7.44 -3.73
CA PHE A 232 4.54 7.21 -4.03
C PHE A 232 3.97 8.20 -5.07
N GLU A 233 4.61 9.37 -5.23
CA GLU A 233 4.24 10.34 -6.26
C GLU A 233 4.56 9.84 -7.68
N GLU A 234 5.51 8.90 -7.81
CA GLU A 234 5.87 8.25 -9.08
C GLU A 234 4.74 7.39 -9.66
N LEU A 235 3.81 6.91 -8.81
CA LEU A 235 2.65 6.17 -9.26
C LEU A 235 1.66 7.06 -10.01
N ARG A 236 1.09 6.53 -11.09
CA ARG A 236 -0.02 7.17 -11.82
C ARG A 236 -1.26 7.28 -10.92
N GLU A 237 -2.17 8.20 -11.23
CA GLU A 237 -3.39 8.40 -10.44
C GLU A 237 -4.23 7.12 -10.33
N GLU A 238 -4.38 6.38 -11.42
CA GLU A 238 -5.06 5.08 -11.45
C GLU A 238 -4.41 4.07 -10.49
N GLN A 239 -3.07 4.00 -10.50
CA GLN A 239 -2.31 3.12 -9.62
C GLN A 239 -2.44 3.51 -8.14
N ARG A 240 -2.43 4.81 -7.83
CA ARG A 240 -2.67 5.30 -6.47
C ARG A 240 -4.08 4.96 -5.99
N GLU A 241 -5.07 5.01 -6.88
CA GLU A 241 -6.44 4.64 -6.56
C GLU A 241 -6.59 3.12 -6.33
N ASP A 242 -5.88 2.29 -7.08
CA ASP A 242 -5.82 0.84 -6.85
C ASP A 242 -5.26 0.54 -5.45
N VAL A 243 -4.15 1.18 -5.06
CA VAL A 243 -3.59 1.05 -3.72
C VAL A 243 -4.58 1.53 -2.65
N ARG A 244 -5.23 2.66 -2.87
CA ARG A 244 -6.21 3.23 -1.93
C ARG A 244 -7.39 2.29 -1.69
N LYS A 245 -7.92 1.68 -2.76
CA LYS A 245 -9.03 0.72 -2.68
C LYS A 245 -8.70 -0.48 -1.80
N THR A 246 -7.43 -0.90 -1.72
CA THR A 246 -7.04 -2.01 -0.85
C THR A 246 -7.35 -1.75 0.63
N ARG A 247 -7.45 -0.48 1.08
CA ARG A 247 -7.80 -0.15 2.48
C ARG A 247 -9.25 -0.45 2.85
N VAL A 248 -10.12 -0.58 1.86
CA VAL A 248 -11.50 -1.02 2.04
C VAL A 248 -11.49 -2.54 2.12
N ARG A 249 -12.04 -3.10 3.21
CA ARG A 249 -12.15 -4.55 3.38
C ARG A 249 -13.57 -5.03 3.03
N PRO A 250 -13.79 -6.34 2.80
CA PRO A 250 -15.11 -6.86 2.45
C PRO A 250 -16.19 -6.60 3.52
N GLN A 251 -15.79 -6.61 4.79
CA GLN A 251 -16.70 -6.45 5.91
C GLN A 251 -16.62 -5.03 6.47
N LYS A 252 -17.76 -4.33 6.44
CA LYS A 252 -17.94 -3.02 7.08
C LYS A 252 -18.75 -3.16 8.35
N PHE A 253 -18.52 -2.25 9.27
CA PHE A 253 -19.16 -2.23 10.57
C PHE A 253 -19.78 -0.87 10.86
N LEU A 254 -20.95 -0.91 11.49
CA LEU A 254 -21.47 0.22 12.24
C LEU A 254 -20.60 0.42 13.47
N CYS A 255 -19.91 1.56 13.53
CA CYS A 255 -19.05 1.91 14.64
C CYS A 255 -19.58 3.15 15.34
N ALA A 256 -19.25 3.23 16.63
CA ALA A 256 -19.61 4.35 17.47
C ALA A 256 -18.53 4.63 18.50
N VAL A 257 -18.57 5.83 19.06
CA VAL A 257 -17.63 6.23 20.09
C VAL A 257 -18.32 6.36 21.43
N ASN A 258 -17.80 5.64 22.41
CA ASN A 258 -18.17 5.77 23.80
C ASN A 258 -17.30 6.85 24.44
N THR A 259 -17.92 7.94 24.87
CA THR A 259 -17.20 9.07 25.50
C THR A 259 -16.95 8.86 27.00
N GLY A 260 -17.28 7.68 27.54
CA GLY A 260 -17.05 7.30 28.93
C GLY A 260 -18.06 7.89 29.91
N TYR A 261 -19.23 8.36 29.45
CA TYR A 261 -20.32 8.83 30.31
C TYR A 261 -21.53 7.90 30.19
N VAL A 262 -21.38 6.65 30.64
CA VAL A 262 -22.43 5.62 30.58
C VAL A 262 -23.64 6.01 31.44
N THR A 263 -23.42 6.46 32.67
CA THR A 263 -24.44 7.05 33.56
C THR A 263 -23.82 8.24 34.30
N TRP A 264 -24.52 9.37 34.43
CA TRP A 264 -24.00 10.44 35.30
C TRP A 264 -24.29 10.06 36.76
N PRO A 265 -23.31 10.11 37.69
CA PRO A 265 -21.96 10.68 37.59
C PRO A 265 -20.82 9.66 37.31
N GLU A 266 -21.12 8.40 36.98
CA GLU A 266 -20.14 7.33 36.78
C GLU A 266 -19.40 7.44 35.43
N THR A 267 -18.07 7.52 35.50
CA THR A 267 -17.21 7.50 34.30
C THR A 267 -16.93 6.05 33.89
N GLY A 268 -17.32 5.69 32.66
CA GLY A 268 -16.96 4.43 32.00
C GLY A 268 -15.71 4.54 31.11
N PRO A 269 -15.28 3.43 30.48
CA PRO A 269 -14.17 3.42 29.54
C PRO A 269 -14.47 4.28 28.30
N ARG A 270 -13.42 4.90 27.76
CA ARG A 270 -13.48 5.68 26.51
C ARG A 270 -12.97 4.81 25.37
N GLU A 271 -13.85 4.43 24.48
CA GLU A 271 -13.60 3.34 23.56
C GLU A 271 -14.30 3.55 22.22
N PHE A 272 -13.69 3.03 21.17
CA PHE A 272 -14.40 2.79 19.92
C PHE A 272 -15.02 1.41 19.95
N MET A 273 -16.30 1.39 19.59
CA MET A 273 -17.10 0.19 19.57
C MET A 273 -17.64 -0.06 18.17
N TYR A 274 -17.88 -1.33 17.86
CA TYR A 274 -18.62 -1.74 16.68
C TYR A 274 -19.84 -2.55 17.10
N TYR A 275 -20.87 -2.53 16.26
CA TYR A 275 -22.10 -3.27 16.47
C TYR A 275 -22.03 -4.64 15.78
N ASP A 276 -22.02 -5.70 16.59
CA ASP A 276 -22.07 -7.09 16.16
C ASP A 276 -23.52 -7.49 15.86
N HIS A 277 -23.89 -7.42 14.59
CA HIS A 277 -25.24 -7.72 14.12
C HIS A 277 -25.66 -9.17 14.41
N CYS A 278 -24.72 -10.11 14.52
CA CYS A 278 -25.02 -11.52 14.78
C CYS A 278 -25.40 -11.76 16.25
N LYS A 279 -24.86 -10.94 17.16
CA LYS A 279 -25.08 -11.07 18.60
C LYS A 279 -25.99 -10.00 19.18
N ASP A 280 -26.41 -9.03 18.36
CA ASP A 280 -27.18 -7.87 18.79
C ASP A 280 -26.49 -7.21 20.00
N ALA A 281 -25.22 -6.84 19.83
CA ALA A 281 -24.38 -6.35 20.91
C ALA A 281 -23.28 -5.41 20.43
N TRP A 282 -22.94 -4.43 21.27
CA TRP A 282 -21.79 -3.56 21.07
C TRP A 282 -20.52 -4.20 21.61
N ARG A 283 -19.43 -4.11 20.85
CA ARG A 283 -18.11 -4.64 21.19
C ARG A 283 -17.03 -3.60 21.01
N THR A 284 -16.09 -3.57 21.93
CA THR A 284 -14.94 -2.67 21.87
C THR A 284 -13.87 -3.21 20.94
N PHE A 285 -13.34 -2.36 20.05
CA PHE A 285 -12.19 -2.73 19.20
C PHE A 285 -10.93 -1.94 19.50
N THR A 286 -11.03 -0.77 20.14
CA THR A 286 -9.86 -0.04 20.65
C THR A 286 -10.26 0.95 21.73
N GLU A 287 -9.35 1.24 22.65
CA GLU A 287 -9.49 2.33 23.62
C GLU A 287 -8.96 3.64 23.04
N ILE A 288 -9.59 4.75 23.44
CA ILE A 288 -9.16 6.09 23.01
C ILE A 288 -7.92 6.48 23.84
N PRO A 289 -6.83 6.98 23.21
CA PRO A 289 -5.63 7.40 23.92
C PRO A 289 -5.94 8.38 25.05
N GLU A 290 -5.25 8.26 26.18
CA GLU A 290 -5.52 9.09 27.36
C GLU A 290 -5.35 10.60 27.07
N GLN A 291 -4.41 10.91 26.17
CA GLN A 291 -4.09 12.25 25.69
C GLN A 291 -5.18 12.85 24.79
N ALA A 292 -6.03 12.02 24.19
CA ALA A 292 -7.17 12.49 23.44
C ALA A 292 -8.25 13.04 24.37
N CYS A 293 -9.01 13.98 23.82
CA CYS A 293 -10.09 14.73 24.46
C CYS A 293 -11.14 13.85 25.14
N ALA A 294 -11.85 14.45 26.10
CA ALA A 294 -12.91 13.78 26.84
C ALA A 294 -14.29 13.95 26.19
N ARG A 295 -14.55 15.07 25.50
CA ARG A 295 -15.86 15.40 24.92
C ARG A 295 -15.77 16.47 23.83
N GLY A 296 -16.76 16.52 22.93
CA GLY A 296 -16.98 17.65 22.00
C GLY A 296 -15.95 17.71 20.88
N TRP A 297 -15.44 16.56 20.47
CA TRP A 297 -14.42 16.42 19.45
C TRP A 297 -15.03 15.92 18.15
N GLY A 298 -14.32 16.18 17.05
CA GLY A 298 -14.76 15.78 15.71
C GLY A 298 -14.26 14.38 15.36
N VAL A 299 -15.16 13.54 14.82
CA VAL A 299 -14.80 12.29 14.13
C VAL A 299 -14.92 12.48 12.63
N ALA A 300 -13.92 12.02 11.88
CA ALA A 300 -14.06 11.80 10.46
C ALA A 300 -13.38 10.49 10.05
N VAL A 301 -13.93 9.80 9.05
CA VAL A 301 -13.31 8.59 8.49
C VAL A 301 -12.88 8.86 7.05
N LEU A 302 -11.58 8.76 6.78
CA LEU A 302 -11.00 8.93 5.44
C LEU A 302 -10.06 7.77 5.16
N ASP A 303 -10.28 7.08 4.03
CA ASP A 303 -9.47 5.93 3.58
C ASP A 303 -9.31 4.84 4.65
N ASN A 304 -10.41 4.58 5.37
CA ASN A 304 -10.47 3.67 6.53
C ASN A 304 -9.50 4.04 7.67
N TYR A 305 -9.07 5.29 7.75
CA TYR A 305 -8.46 5.85 8.96
C TYR A 305 -9.50 6.67 9.71
N ILE A 306 -9.49 6.56 11.05
CA ILE A 306 -10.41 7.28 11.92
C ILE A 306 -9.67 8.45 12.54
N TYR A 307 -10.15 9.66 12.29
CA TYR A 307 -9.58 10.90 12.78
C TYR A 307 -10.37 11.42 13.98
N VAL A 308 -9.65 11.74 15.05
CA VAL A 308 -10.17 12.29 16.32
C VAL A 308 -9.54 13.66 16.51
N ILE A 309 -10.34 14.72 16.47
CA ILE A 309 -9.82 16.08 16.33
C ILE A 309 -10.40 16.98 17.43
N GLY A 310 -9.54 17.75 18.08
CA GLY A 310 -9.93 18.83 19.01
C GLY A 310 -10.75 18.35 20.21
N GLY A 311 -11.70 19.17 20.64
CA GLY A 311 -12.59 18.91 21.78
C GLY A 311 -12.09 19.48 23.11
N TYR A 312 -12.69 19.03 24.21
CA TYR A 312 -12.32 19.48 25.55
C TYR A 312 -11.31 18.57 26.21
N GLY A 313 -10.29 19.18 26.79
CA GLY A 313 -9.33 18.55 27.67
C GLY A 313 -9.92 18.18 29.03
N LYS A 314 -9.07 17.56 29.86
CA LYS A 314 -9.42 17.22 31.24
C LYS A 314 -9.71 18.51 32.03
N PRO A 315 -10.64 18.48 33.00
CA PRO A 315 -10.88 19.64 33.86
C PRO A 315 -9.61 20.02 34.62
N ARG A 316 -9.22 21.30 34.60
CA ARG A 316 -8.15 21.80 35.47
C ARG A 316 -8.74 22.19 36.83
N PHE A 317 -8.30 21.53 37.90
CA PHE A 317 -8.62 21.96 39.26
C PHE A 317 -7.67 23.09 39.68
N GLY A 318 -8.19 24.15 40.31
CA GLY A 318 -7.39 25.25 40.86
C GLY A 318 -7.38 26.58 40.07
N HIS A 319 -8.26 26.75 39.07
CA HIS A 319 -8.43 28.06 38.43
C HIS A 319 -9.01 29.09 39.43
N PRO A 320 -8.55 30.37 39.45
CA PRO A 320 -8.99 31.38 40.42
C PRO A 320 -10.50 31.65 40.47
N SER A 321 -11.25 31.24 39.44
CA SER A 321 -12.71 31.38 39.36
C SER A 321 -13.50 30.30 40.09
N GLY A 322 -12.86 29.23 40.59
CA GLY A 322 -13.54 28.11 41.27
C GLY A 322 -14.40 27.22 40.37
N ILE A 323 -14.47 27.50 39.06
CA ILE A 323 -15.14 26.68 38.04
C ILE A 323 -14.08 25.78 37.40
N ALA A 324 -14.41 24.51 37.16
CA ALA A 324 -13.54 23.60 36.44
C ALA A 324 -13.41 24.04 34.97
N VAL A 325 -12.45 24.90 34.67
CA VAL A 325 -12.14 25.34 33.30
C VAL A 325 -11.56 24.14 32.54
N ARG A 326 -12.14 23.82 31.39
CA ARG A 326 -11.64 22.81 30.46
C ARG A 326 -10.97 23.53 29.30
N ASP A 327 -9.74 23.15 28.98
CA ASP A 327 -9.09 23.68 27.78
C ASP A 327 -9.81 23.15 26.54
N VAL A 328 -9.94 24.01 25.54
CA VAL A 328 -10.30 23.59 24.20
C VAL A 328 -9.00 23.19 23.50
N LEU A 329 -8.98 21.97 22.97
CA LEU A 329 -7.79 21.35 22.40
C LEU A 329 -7.73 21.59 20.89
N SER A 330 -6.51 21.69 20.39
CA SER A 330 -6.16 21.60 18.97
C SER A 330 -5.61 20.22 18.59
N ASP A 331 -5.32 19.38 19.59
CA ASP A 331 -4.70 18.07 19.40
C ASP A 331 -5.56 17.18 18.51
N SER A 332 -4.87 16.43 17.65
CA SER A 332 -5.50 15.61 16.62
C SER A 332 -4.79 14.26 16.56
N PHE A 333 -5.57 13.20 16.48
CA PHE A 333 -5.10 11.82 16.46
C PHE A 333 -5.72 11.07 15.28
N CYS A 334 -4.98 10.10 14.78
CA CYS A 334 -5.42 9.20 13.73
C CYS A 334 -5.27 7.76 14.22
N TYR A 335 -6.32 6.97 14.05
CA TYR A 335 -6.33 5.55 14.31
C TYR A 335 -6.33 4.78 13.00
N ASP A 336 -5.46 3.77 12.91
CA ASP A 336 -5.40 2.78 11.84
C ASP A 336 -6.08 1.48 12.29
N PRO A 337 -7.31 1.19 11.83
CA PRO A 337 -8.02 -0.03 12.17
C PRO A 337 -7.34 -1.29 11.63
N ILE A 338 -6.52 -1.20 10.57
CA ILE A 338 -5.85 -2.40 10.04
C ILE A 338 -4.73 -2.83 10.97
N LYS A 339 -3.97 -1.87 11.52
CA LYS A 339 -2.84 -2.14 12.40
C LYS A 339 -3.16 -2.13 13.89
N ASN A 340 -4.38 -1.72 14.26
CA ASN A 340 -4.76 -1.41 15.64
C ASN A 340 -3.77 -0.46 16.32
N LYS A 341 -3.49 0.69 15.67
CA LYS A 341 -2.52 1.65 16.18
C LYS A 341 -3.01 3.08 16.06
N TRP A 342 -2.70 3.85 17.10
CA TRP A 342 -2.92 5.28 17.17
C TRP A 342 -1.64 6.04 16.83
N PHE A 343 -1.79 7.17 16.16
CA PHE A 343 -0.70 8.07 15.82
C PHE A 343 -1.16 9.53 16.04
N PRO A 344 -0.32 10.38 16.65
CA PRO A 344 -0.58 11.81 16.63
C PRO A 344 -0.43 12.34 15.19
N ILE A 345 -1.26 13.31 14.83
CA ILE A 345 -1.13 14.07 13.59
C ILE A 345 -0.97 15.55 13.93
N ARG A 346 -0.70 16.39 12.94
CA ARG A 346 -0.59 17.83 13.14
C ARG A 346 -1.82 18.38 13.87
N SER A 347 -1.60 19.19 14.90
CA SER A 347 -2.67 19.89 15.61
C SER A 347 -3.30 20.97 14.73
N LEU A 348 -4.59 21.25 14.96
CA LEU A 348 -5.31 22.36 14.33
C LEU A 348 -4.60 23.70 14.54
N GLY A 349 -4.78 24.61 13.59
CA GLY A 349 -4.34 26.00 13.72
C GLY A 349 -5.18 26.77 14.74
N GLU A 350 -6.48 26.48 14.84
CA GLU A 350 -7.38 27.02 15.86
C GLU A 350 -8.09 25.89 16.63
N ALA A 351 -7.89 25.87 17.95
CA ALA A 351 -8.55 24.91 18.84
C ALA A 351 -10.08 25.07 18.79
N ARG A 352 -10.82 23.96 18.86
CA ARG A 352 -12.28 23.96 18.73
C ARG A 352 -12.91 22.76 19.40
N ALA A 353 -14.11 22.95 19.95
CA ALA A 353 -14.98 21.88 20.41
C ALA A 353 -16.39 22.01 19.80
N TYR A 354 -17.16 20.93 19.79
CA TYR A 354 -18.51 20.83 19.21
C TYR A 354 -18.57 21.40 17.78
N PHE A 355 -17.83 20.80 16.86
CA PHE A 355 -17.63 21.33 15.51
C PHE A 355 -17.85 20.25 14.45
N GLY A 356 -18.33 20.62 13.27
CA GLY A 356 -18.55 19.67 12.18
C GLY A 356 -17.21 19.10 11.69
N ALA A 357 -17.07 17.78 11.73
CA ALA A 357 -15.93 17.07 11.15
C ALA A 357 -16.40 16.12 10.05
N VAL A 358 -15.80 16.19 8.86
CA VAL A 358 -16.19 15.32 7.74
C VAL A 358 -15.05 15.08 6.77
N ALA A 359 -14.98 13.87 6.22
CA ALA A 359 -14.04 13.55 5.15
C ALA A 359 -14.64 13.91 3.78
N HIS A 360 -13.89 14.64 2.98
CA HIS A 360 -14.30 15.04 1.64
C HIS A 360 -13.07 15.31 0.77
N ASP A 361 -13.08 14.90 -0.49
CA ASP A 361 -12.03 15.19 -1.47
C ASP A 361 -10.60 14.95 -0.94
N ARG A 362 -10.32 13.69 -0.55
CA ARG A 362 -9.03 13.22 -0.01
C ARG A 362 -8.54 13.96 1.25
N SER A 363 -9.43 14.67 1.93
CA SER A 363 -9.09 15.52 3.06
C SER A 363 -10.10 15.40 4.19
N VAL A 364 -9.72 15.83 5.39
CA VAL A 364 -10.65 15.95 6.52
C VAL A 364 -10.91 17.41 6.81
N TYR A 365 -12.17 17.81 6.93
CA TYR A 365 -12.56 19.19 7.21
C TYR A 365 -13.04 19.32 8.65
N ALA A 366 -12.63 20.40 9.31
CA ALA A 366 -13.09 20.82 10.63
C ALA A 366 -13.77 22.20 10.49
N ILE A 367 -15.05 22.28 10.84
CA ILE A 367 -15.94 23.39 10.47
C ILE A 367 -16.54 24.02 11.73
N GLY A 368 -16.22 25.28 11.95
CA GLY A 368 -16.78 26.07 13.05
C GLY A 368 -16.44 25.48 14.42
N GLY A 369 -17.43 25.47 15.31
CA GLY A 369 -17.30 25.04 16.69
C GLY A 369 -17.36 26.17 17.69
N TYR A 370 -16.90 25.86 18.87
CA TYR A 370 -16.95 26.74 20.02
C TYR A 370 -15.62 26.72 20.77
N GLN A 371 -15.17 27.91 21.14
CA GLN A 371 -14.24 28.13 22.24
C GLN A 371 -15.01 28.76 23.40
N TYR A 372 -14.54 28.55 24.63
CA TYR A 372 -15.25 28.99 25.85
C TYR A 372 -15.75 30.45 25.80
N ASP A 373 -14.97 31.36 25.20
CA ASP A 373 -15.32 32.77 25.13
C ASP A 373 -16.01 33.19 23.82
N TYR A 374 -15.97 32.37 22.77
CA TYR A 374 -16.46 32.77 21.45
C TYR A 374 -16.75 31.61 20.49
N THR A 375 -17.65 31.85 19.55
CA THR A 375 -17.95 30.91 18.46
C THR A 375 -16.83 30.89 17.42
N VAL A 376 -16.30 29.71 17.13
CA VAL A 376 -15.30 29.54 16.06
C VAL A 376 -16.01 29.58 14.72
N LYS A 377 -15.60 30.49 13.84
CA LYS A 377 -16.15 30.62 12.47
C LYS A 377 -15.22 30.06 11.39
N THR A 378 -13.97 29.77 11.74
CA THR A 378 -12.96 29.29 10.79
C THR A 378 -13.26 27.84 10.37
N MET A 379 -12.78 27.51 9.18
CA MET A 379 -12.82 26.17 8.63
C MET A 379 -11.39 25.77 8.29
N GLU A 380 -10.98 24.57 8.67
CA GLU A 380 -9.67 24.03 8.37
C GLU A 380 -9.81 22.69 7.63
N ARG A 381 -8.86 22.40 6.75
CA ARG A 381 -8.77 21.13 6.02
C ARG A 381 -7.43 20.48 6.30
N TYR A 382 -7.45 19.25 6.80
CA TYR A 382 -6.28 18.40 6.96
C TYR A 382 -5.98 17.65 5.67
N ILE A 383 -4.73 17.74 5.23
CA ILE A 383 -4.18 17.06 4.05
C ILE A 383 -3.25 15.94 4.56
N PRO A 384 -3.68 14.66 4.52
CA PRO A 384 -2.91 13.55 5.09
C PRO A 384 -1.52 13.36 4.47
N GLU A 385 -1.40 13.64 3.17
CA GLU A 385 -0.16 13.58 2.37
C GLU A 385 0.92 14.53 2.92
N GLN A 386 0.52 15.66 3.51
CA GLN A 386 1.44 16.72 3.95
C GLN A 386 1.49 16.86 5.47
N ASP A 387 0.69 16.07 6.21
CA ASP A 387 0.47 16.22 7.65
C ASP A 387 0.25 17.69 8.05
N ARG A 388 -0.67 18.35 7.33
CA ARG A 388 -0.88 19.80 7.43
C ARG A 388 -2.36 20.16 7.43
N TRP A 389 -2.70 21.09 8.30
CA TRP A 389 -3.98 21.82 8.27
C TRP A 389 -3.86 23.11 7.46
N GLU A 390 -4.89 23.40 6.67
CA GLU A 390 -5.00 24.63 5.88
C GLU A 390 -6.32 25.32 6.14
N PHE A 391 -6.28 26.63 6.38
CA PHE A 391 -7.48 27.43 6.49
C PHE A 391 -8.22 27.53 5.15
N ARG A 392 -9.54 27.36 5.22
CA ARG A 392 -10.48 27.50 4.11
C ARG A 392 -11.44 28.65 4.40
N ARG A 393 -12.38 28.90 3.49
CA ARG A 393 -13.36 29.97 3.64
C ARG A 393 -14.14 29.76 4.95
N SER A 394 -14.07 30.75 5.84
CA SER A 394 -14.84 30.77 7.09
C SER A 394 -16.34 30.85 6.84
N LEU A 395 -17.14 30.46 7.84
CA LEU A 395 -18.59 30.59 7.82
C LEU A 395 -19.01 32.03 7.51
N PRO A 396 -20.06 32.24 6.69
CA PRO A 396 -20.49 33.58 6.29
C PRO A 396 -21.13 34.34 7.47
N GLY A 397 -20.75 35.61 7.66
CA GLY A 397 -21.43 36.55 8.56
C GLY A 397 -21.61 36.04 10.00
N HIS A 398 -22.87 35.88 10.41
CA HIS A 398 -23.27 35.47 11.75
C HIS A 398 -23.67 34.00 11.84
N TRP A 399 -23.40 33.18 10.81
CA TRP A 399 -23.70 31.75 10.86
C TRP A 399 -22.68 30.98 11.70
N THR A 400 -23.18 30.00 12.44
CA THR A 400 -22.43 29.16 13.38
C THR A 400 -22.55 27.68 13.03
N ASN A 401 -21.68 26.83 13.58
CA ASN A 401 -21.83 25.39 13.43
C ASN A 401 -21.45 24.69 14.74
N TYR A 402 -22.36 23.84 15.21
CA TYR A 402 -22.21 23.07 16.44
C TYR A 402 -22.33 21.58 16.11
N ASP A 403 -21.21 20.99 15.68
CA ASP A 403 -21.02 19.55 15.63
C ASP A 403 -21.72 18.77 14.48
N LEU A 404 -22.02 19.48 13.37
CA LEU A 404 -22.77 18.95 12.23
C LEU A 404 -22.05 19.18 10.91
N ALA A 405 -21.74 18.09 10.19
CA ALA A 405 -21.31 18.14 8.81
C ALA A 405 -21.55 16.80 8.11
N VAL A 406 -22.04 16.83 6.88
CA VAL A 406 -22.19 15.65 6.02
C VAL A 406 -21.79 15.98 4.60
N VAL A 407 -21.36 14.98 3.84
CA VAL A 407 -21.11 15.12 2.40
C VAL A 407 -22.28 14.53 1.64
N CYS A 408 -22.82 15.28 0.68
CA CYS A 408 -23.84 14.80 -0.24
C CYS A 408 -23.50 15.28 -1.65
N LYS A 409 -23.50 14.39 -2.64
CA LYS A 409 -23.24 14.72 -4.06
C LYS A 409 -21.99 15.58 -4.32
N GLY A 410 -20.95 15.40 -3.51
CA GLY A 410 -19.67 16.09 -3.69
C GLY A 410 -19.56 17.47 -3.04
N ASP A 411 -20.58 17.92 -2.30
CA ASP A 411 -20.54 19.14 -1.50
C ASP A 411 -20.69 18.82 -0.01
N ILE A 412 -20.21 19.73 0.85
CA ILE A 412 -20.37 19.63 2.31
C ILE A 412 -21.61 20.42 2.74
N TYR A 413 -22.45 19.81 3.57
CA TYR A 413 -23.67 20.42 4.10
C TYR A 413 -23.62 20.46 5.61
N ILE A 414 -24.07 21.59 6.16
CA ILE A 414 -24.20 21.81 7.59
C ILE A 414 -25.56 22.44 7.91
N ASN A 415 -26.12 22.09 9.07
CA ASN A 415 -27.15 22.91 9.70
C ASN A 415 -26.44 23.99 10.53
N SER A 416 -26.86 25.24 10.36
CA SER A 416 -26.28 26.39 11.04
C SER A 416 -27.33 27.26 11.68
N GLU A 417 -27.02 27.80 12.85
CA GLU A 417 -27.79 28.85 13.50
C GLU A 417 -27.20 30.22 13.17
N GLU A 418 -28.05 31.19 12.87
CA GLU A 418 -27.68 32.60 12.84
C GLU A 418 -27.55 33.11 14.29
N GLU A 419 -26.33 33.47 14.67
CA GLU A 419 -25.89 33.81 16.01
C GLU A 419 -26.85 34.80 16.69
N GLY A 420 -27.47 34.37 17.79
CA GLY A 420 -28.36 35.19 18.61
C GLY A 420 -29.78 35.37 18.07
N THR A 421 -30.16 34.73 16.95
CA THR A 421 -31.51 34.90 16.35
C THR A 421 -32.40 33.66 16.45
N ALA A 422 -31.85 32.50 16.82
CA ALA A 422 -32.56 31.21 16.83
C ALA A 422 -33.14 30.80 15.46
N LYS A 423 -32.64 31.37 14.36
CA LYS A 423 -32.97 30.98 12.99
C LYS A 423 -31.95 29.99 12.47
N PHE A 424 -32.44 28.94 11.81
CA PHE A 424 -31.61 27.88 11.28
C PHE A 424 -31.70 27.84 9.76
N ALA A 425 -30.56 27.61 9.11
CA ALA A 425 -30.51 27.38 7.67
C ALA A 425 -29.54 26.25 7.34
N LEU A 426 -29.83 25.57 6.23
CA LEU A 426 -28.90 24.63 5.63
C LEU A 426 -27.89 25.42 4.80
N LEU A 427 -26.61 25.26 5.12
CA LEU A 427 -25.49 25.84 4.39
C LEU A 427 -24.78 24.75 3.60
N LYS A 428 -24.34 25.11 2.40
CA LYS A 428 -23.57 24.26 1.51
C LYS A 428 -22.20 24.87 1.27
N TYR A 429 -21.17 24.05 1.29
CA TYR A 429 -19.82 24.44 0.93
C TYR A 429 -19.32 23.63 -0.26
N ALA A 430 -18.94 24.36 -1.30
CA ALA A 430 -18.34 23.82 -2.52
C ALA A 430 -16.81 23.85 -2.40
N SER A 431 -16.20 22.68 -2.25
CA SER A 431 -14.77 22.52 -1.96
C SER A 431 -13.87 22.93 -3.12
N ASN A 432 -14.32 22.71 -4.36
CA ASN A 432 -13.64 23.04 -5.62
C ASN A 432 -13.44 24.55 -5.81
N ILE A 433 -14.38 25.39 -5.37
CA ILE A 433 -14.32 26.85 -5.52
C ILE A 433 -14.13 27.60 -4.19
N ASN A 434 -14.06 26.89 -3.06
CA ASN A 434 -13.85 27.45 -1.72
C ASN A 434 -14.93 28.48 -1.32
N GLN A 435 -16.21 28.15 -1.52
CA GLN A 435 -17.33 29.08 -1.27
C GLN A 435 -18.49 28.44 -0.50
N TRP A 436 -19.13 29.27 0.32
CA TRP A 436 -20.35 28.95 1.04
C TRP A 436 -21.58 29.50 0.31
N GLU A 437 -22.65 28.71 0.29
CA GLU A 437 -23.99 29.08 -0.18
C GLU A 437 -24.98 28.84 0.96
N ILE A 438 -25.78 29.86 1.31
CA ILE A 438 -26.91 29.71 2.25
C ILE A 438 -28.10 29.23 1.42
N LEU A 439 -28.53 27.98 1.62
CA LEU A 439 -29.51 27.35 0.73
C LEU A 439 -30.94 27.71 1.10
N SER A 440 -31.36 27.30 2.31
CA SER A 440 -32.75 27.45 2.72
C SER A 440 -32.89 27.46 4.24
N PRO A 441 -33.86 28.21 4.79
CA PRO A 441 -34.28 28.06 6.17
C PRO A 441 -34.81 26.64 6.42
N LEU A 442 -34.61 26.12 7.63
CA LEU A 442 -35.16 24.82 8.00
C LEU A 442 -36.69 24.89 8.20
N PRO A 443 -37.45 23.84 7.84
CA PRO A 443 -38.89 23.77 8.09
C PRO A 443 -39.25 23.81 9.58
N ARG A 444 -38.39 23.20 10.40
CA ARG A 444 -38.51 23.14 11.86
C ARG A 444 -37.24 23.69 12.50
N LYS A 445 -37.38 24.34 13.67
CA LYS A 445 -36.24 24.77 14.47
C LYS A 445 -35.50 23.55 15.01
N ARG A 446 -34.39 23.19 14.38
CA ARG A 446 -33.54 22.07 14.80
C ARG A 446 -32.24 22.59 15.39
N ASP A 447 -32.19 22.58 16.72
CA ASP A 447 -30.96 22.75 17.47
C ASP A 447 -30.50 21.37 17.98
N LYS A 448 -29.17 21.14 17.99
CA LYS A 448 -28.53 19.89 18.44
C LYS A 448 -29.09 18.63 17.79
N ASN A 449 -29.51 18.74 16.53
CA ASN A 449 -29.92 17.59 15.73
C ASN A 449 -28.70 16.79 15.28
N SER A 450 -28.98 15.71 14.56
CA SER A 450 -27.99 14.91 13.85
C SER A 450 -28.26 14.98 12.35
N MET A 451 -27.24 14.69 11.55
CA MET A 451 -27.32 14.74 10.10
C MET A 451 -26.71 13.48 9.49
N VAL A 452 -27.36 12.97 8.44
CA VAL A 452 -26.84 11.88 7.61
C VAL A 452 -27.26 12.12 6.16
N ALA A 453 -26.38 11.78 5.20
CA ALA A 453 -26.68 11.91 3.78
C ALA A 453 -26.86 10.52 3.17
N VAL A 454 -27.94 10.32 2.42
CA VAL A 454 -28.19 9.07 1.69
C VAL A 454 -28.70 9.35 0.30
N GLY A 455 -28.02 8.82 -0.71
CA GLY A 455 -28.28 9.14 -2.11
C GLY A 455 -28.13 10.63 -2.40
N GLU A 456 -29.25 11.30 -2.66
CA GLU A 456 -29.31 12.74 -2.94
C GLU A 456 -30.01 13.54 -1.82
N THR A 457 -30.25 12.91 -0.68
CA THR A 457 -31.06 13.49 0.39
C THR A 457 -30.23 13.62 1.66
N VAL A 458 -30.25 14.80 2.25
CA VAL A 458 -29.72 15.08 3.58
C VAL A 458 -30.86 14.96 4.59
N TYR A 459 -30.72 14.04 5.54
CA TYR A 459 -31.68 13.78 6.60
C TYR A 459 -31.22 14.48 7.87
N LEU A 460 -32.11 15.26 8.48
CA LEU A 460 -31.93 15.93 9.75
C LEU A 460 -32.89 15.28 10.75
N LEU A 461 -32.33 14.62 11.76
CA LEU A 461 -33.06 13.80 12.72
C LEU A 461 -32.71 14.19 14.16
N GLY A 462 -33.65 13.98 15.08
CA GLY A 462 -33.50 14.37 16.48
C GLY A 462 -33.45 15.89 16.71
N GLY A 463 -32.96 16.28 17.89
CA GLY A 463 -33.02 17.65 18.40
C GLY A 463 -34.24 17.90 19.28
N LEU A 464 -34.51 19.16 19.59
CA LEU A 464 -35.63 19.54 20.48
C LEU A 464 -37.04 19.39 19.86
N VAL A 465 -37.14 18.87 18.63
CA VAL A 465 -38.40 18.74 17.89
C VAL A 465 -38.49 17.33 17.26
N PRO A 466 -39.62 16.61 17.41
CA PRO A 466 -39.79 15.26 16.89
C PRO A 466 -39.83 15.21 15.35
N GLY A 467 -39.58 14.01 14.81
CA GLY A 467 -39.59 13.67 13.39
C GLY A 467 -38.31 14.01 12.60
N VAL A 468 -38.33 13.74 11.29
CA VAL A 468 -37.15 13.86 10.41
C VAL A 468 -37.43 14.83 9.26
N ASP A 469 -36.52 15.78 9.02
CA ASP A 469 -36.57 16.64 7.83
C ASP A 469 -35.58 16.14 6.79
N CYS A 470 -36.03 16.11 5.54
CA CYS A 470 -35.31 15.54 4.43
C CYS A 470 -35.15 16.61 3.35
N PHE A 471 -33.92 17.01 3.07
CA PHE A 471 -33.60 17.97 2.01
C PHE A 471 -33.00 17.25 0.82
N ASN A 472 -33.70 17.24 -0.31
CA ASN A 472 -33.14 16.72 -1.56
C ASN A 472 -32.25 17.79 -2.19
N VAL A 473 -30.96 17.48 -2.36
CA VAL A 473 -29.95 18.46 -2.82
C VAL A 473 -30.08 18.80 -4.30
N THR A 474 -30.65 17.90 -5.09
CA THR A 474 -30.85 18.07 -6.54
C THR A 474 -32.08 18.93 -6.83
N THR A 475 -33.23 18.59 -6.24
CA THR A 475 -34.49 19.33 -6.43
C THR A 475 -34.56 20.59 -5.56
N LYS A 476 -33.70 20.71 -4.55
CA LYS A 476 -33.69 21.78 -3.54
C LYS A 476 -35.02 21.88 -2.78
N GLN A 477 -35.67 20.74 -2.55
CA GLN A 477 -36.97 20.68 -1.87
C GLN A 477 -36.86 19.97 -0.52
N TRP A 478 -37.66 20.47 0.43
CA TRP A 478 -37.87 19.84 1.71
C TRP A 478 -39.04 18.85 1.66
N SER A 479 -38.85 17.75 2.36
CA SER A 479 -39.90 16.80 2.74
C SER A 479 -39.70 16.42 4.20
N SER A 480 -40.69 15.76 4.80
CA SER A 480 -40.60 15.33 6.20
C SER A 480 -41.09 13.90 6.32
N LEU A 481 -40.48 13.14 7.22
CA LEU A 481 -40.99 11.85 7.67
C LEU A 481 -41.74 12.04 8.97
N ASP A 482 -42.69 11.13 9.22
CA ASP A 482 -43.46 11.09 10.46
C ASP A 482 -42.56 10.97 11.69
N ALA A 483 -43.06 11.49 12.80
CA ALA A 483 -42.42 11.33 14.10
C ALA A 483 -42.31 9.85 14.46
N HIS A 484 -41.21 9.51 15.11
CA HIS A 484 -40.93 8.14 15.52
C HIS A 484 -40.26 8.19 16.90
N PRO A 485 -40.57 7.27 17.84
CA PRO A 485 -40.02 7.32 19.20
C PRO A 485 -38.49 7.41 19.24
N ALA A 486 -37.80 6.75 18.32
CA ALA A 486 -36.34 6.83 18.20
C ALA A 486 -35.81 8.23 17.85
N THR A 487 -36.64 9.09 17.25
CA THR A 487 -36.32 10.48 16.90
C THR A 487 -36.94 11.50 17.85
N ASP A 488 -37.79 11.06 18.79
CA ASP A 488 -38.69 11.94 19.56
C ASP A 488 -38.16 12.35 20.94
N THR A 489 -36.91 12.03 21.27
CA THR A 489 -36.34 12.37 22.57
C THR A 489 -35.62 13.72 22.57
N VAL A 490 -35.75 14.46 23.67
CA VAL A 490 -35.07 15.74 23.97
C VAL A 490 -33.57 15.55 24.28
N GLU A 491 -33.06 14.33 24.17
CA GLU A 491 -31.70 13.95 24.54
C GLU A 491 -30.67 14.43 23.51
N PHE A 492 -29.56 14.98 24.00
CA PHE A 492 -28.56 15.70 23.23
C PHE A 492 -27.75 14.78 22.30
N GLU A 493 -27.45 15.24 21.07
CA GLU A 493 -26.37 14.71 20.21
C GLU A 493 -26.39 13.19 19.98
N LYS A 494 -27.47 12.67 19.36
CA LYS A 494 -27.53 11.27 18.95
C LYS A 494 -26.54 11.00 17.82
N GLY A 495 -25.68 10.00 17.97
CA GLY A 495 -24.90 9.53 16.82
C GLY A 495 -25.83 8.96 15.76
N CYS A 496 -25.64 9.33 14.49
CA CYS A 496 -26.32 8.66 13.40
C CYS A 496 -25.38 8.47 12.21
N THR A 497 -25.56 7.37 11.49
CA THR A 497 -24.81 7.09 10.27
C THR A 497 -25.62 6.18 9.36
N GLU A 498 -25.26 6.12 8.09
CA GLU A 498 -25.90 5.25 7.11
C GLU A 498 -25.01 4.05 6.80
N MET A 499 -25.64 2.89 6.67
CA MET A 499 -25.01 1.66 6.22
C MET A 499 -26.00 0.85 5.39
N ASP A 500 -25.66 0.59 4.11
CA ASP A 500 -26.46 -0.27 3.21
C ASP A 500 -27.91 0.20 3.03
N GLY A 501 -28.12 1.49 2.81
CA GLY A 501 -29.46 2.07 2.63
C GLY A 501 -30.28 2.13 3.92
N THR A 502 -29.65 1.90 5.08
CA THR A 502 -30.28 1.93 6.39
C THR A 502 -29.63 3.00 7.26
N ILE A 503 -30.42 3.94 7.77
CA ILE A 503 -29.96 4.97 8.70
C ILE A 503 -30.05 4.41 10.11
N TYR A 504 -28.93 4.29 10.81
CA TYR A 504 -28.88 3.90 12.22
C TYR A 504 -28.86 5.14 13.09
N VAL A 505 -29.69 5.13 14.14
CA VAL A 505 -29.78 6.19 15.15
C VAL A 505 -29.42 5.58 16.50
N LEU A 506 -28.28 6.02 17.04
CA LEU A 506 -27.78 5.54 18.33
C LEU A 506 -28.64 6.12 19.46
N ASN A 507 -29.22 5.22 20.26
CA ASN A 507 -29.91 5.52 21.51
C ASN A 507 -29.32 4.61 22.61
N SER A 508 -29.33 5.06 23.86
CA SER A 508 -28.81 4.27 24.98
C SER A 508 -29.64 3.03 25.28
N ASP A 509 -30.97 3.16 25.18
CA ASP A 509 -31.89 2.14 25.66
C ASP A 509 -32.39 1.23 24.53
N ASP A 510 -32.61 1.80 23.35
CA ASP A 510 -33.16 1.09 22.18
C ASP A 510 -32.65 1.72 20.88
N MET A 511 -31.60 1.13 20.30
CA MET A 511 -31.11 1.58 19.00
C MET A 511 -32.17 1.31 17.93
N ALA A 512 -32.40 2.30 17.07
CA ALA A 512 -33.35 2.16 15.99
C ALA A 512 -32.67 2.38 14.64
N CYS A 513 -33.28 1.84 13.60
CA CYS A 513 -32.86 2.14 12.25
C CYS A 513 -34.05 2.43 11.33
N TYR A 514 -33.80 3.22 10.29
CA TYR A 514 -34.77 3.54 9.26
C TYR A 514 -34.28 2.95 7.93
N ILE A 515 -35.04 2.01 7.39
CA ILE A 515 -34.75 1.35 6.12
C ILE A 515 -35.37 2.20 5.01
N ILE A 516 -34.53 2.78 4.15
CA ILE A 516 -34.97 3.80 3.19
C ILE A 516 -35.89 3.23 2.13
N GLU A 517 -35.57 2.05 1.58
CA GLU A 517 -36.37 1.41 0.54
C GLU A 517 -37.76 0.99 1.06
N ALA A 518 -37.79 0.43 2.27
CA ALA A 518 -39.03 0.03 2.93
C ALA A 518 -39.82 1.22 3.51
N LYS A 519 -39.18 2.39 3.64
CA LYS A 519 -39.72 3.57 4.33
C LYS A 519 -40.27 3.25 5.71
N ALA A 520 -39.55 2.40 6.44
CA ALA A 520 -40.01 1.85 7.70
C ALA A 520 -38.94 1.94 8.77
N TRP A 521 -39.38 2.16 9.99
CA TRP A 521 -38.53 2.10 11.18
C TRP A 521 -38.51 0.70 11.75
N VAL A 522 -37.34 0.29 12.24
CA VAL A 522 -37.11 -0.93 13.01
C VAL A 522 -36.52 -0.52 14.37
N GLN A 523 -37.03 -1.15 15.42
CA GLN A 523 -36.66 -0.93 16.83
C GLN A 523 -36.32 -2.27 17.48
N GLY A 524 -35.83 -2.21 18.72
CA GLY A 524 -35.48 -3.37 19.53
C GLY A 524 -34.06 -3.87 19.29
N LEU A 525 -33.17 -3.03 18.74
CA LEU A 525 -31.75 -3.34 18.62
C LEU A 525 -31.03 -2.92 19.89
N ALA A 526 -29.95 -3.61 20.25
CA ALA A 526 -29.20 -3.31 21.45
C ALA A 526 -28.73 -1.85 21.47
N GLY A 527 -29.14 -1.16 22.53
CA GLY A 527 -28.79 0.22 22.78
C GLY A 527 -27.27 0.43 22.91
N PHE A 528 -26.83 1.62 22.55
CA PHE A 528 -25.42 1.99 22.60
C PHE A 528 -24.99 2.29 24.05
N PRO A 529 -23.99 1.58 24.60
CA PRO A 529 -23.64 1.70 26.01
C PRO A 529 -22.95 3.02 26.39
N GLY A 530 -22.55 3.87 25.44
CA GLY A 530 -21.79 5.10 25.72
C GLY A 530 -22.59 6.28 26.30
N GLY A 531 -23.84 6.06 26.70
CA GLY A 531 -24.70 7.05 27.34
C GLY A 531 -25.20 8.17 26.42
N TYR A 532 -25.55 9.32 26.99
CA TYR A 532 -26.44 10.32 26.37
C TYR A 532 -25.72 11.51 25.68
N HIS A 533 -24.40 11.49 25.51
CA HIS A 533 -23.66 12.70 25.13
C HIS A 533 -22.59 12.49 24.05
N ALA A 534 -22.66 13.34 23.02
CA ALA A 534 -21.65 13.50 21.98
C ALA A 534 -21.26 12.18 21.28
N ASN A 535 -22.23 11.28 21.10
CA ASN A 535 -21.98 10.02 20.42
C ASN A 535 -21.78 10.31 18.93
N LYS A 536 -20.70 9.77 18.38
CA LYS A 536 -20.41 9.82 16.94
C LYS A 536 -20.58 8.42 16.39
N ALA A 537 -21.42 8.29 15.37
CA ALA A 537 -21.58 7.06 14.61
C ALA A 537 -20.87 7.21 13.26
N PHE A 538 -20.20 6.16 12.82
CA PHE A 538 -19.48 6.15 11.54
C PHE A 538 -19.32 4.72 11.04
N ILE A 539 -18.87 4.58 9.81
CA ILE A 539 -18.57 3.28 9.21
C ILE A 539 -17.06 3.09 9.14
N ALA A 540 -16.60 1.91 9.54
CA ALA A 540 -15.20 1.50 9.40
C ALA A 540 -15.10 0.03 8.98
N TYR A 541 -13.93 -0.34 8.47
CA TYR A 541 -13.60 -1.69 8.04
C TYR A 541 -12.57 -2.29 8.98
N LEU A 542 -12.97 -3.30 9.74
CA LEU A 542 -12.16 -3.93 10.79
C LEU A 542 -11.63 -5.30 10.34
N PRO A 543 -10.37 -5.66 10.64
CA PRO A 543 -9.86 -7.02 10.44
C PRO A 543 -10.62 -8.07 11.25
N LEU A 544 -10.69 -9.31 10.73
CA LEU A 544 -11.33 -10.45 11.42
C LEU A 544 -10.78 -10.71 12.82
N GLU A 545 -9.47 -10.52 13.00
CA GLU A 545 -8.78 -10.73 14.28
C GLU A 545 -9.27 -9.79 15.39
N GLN A 546 -9.70 -8.58 15.03
CA GLN A 546 -10.24 -7.60 15.99
C GLN A 546 -11.70 -7.89 16.37
N GLN A 547 -12.35 -8.87 15.73
CA GLN A 547 -13.75 -9.23 16.00
C GLN A 547 -13.90 -10.27 17.13
N ILE A 548 -12.79 -10.88 17.56
CA ILE A 548 -12.78 -12.01 18.49
C ILE A 548 -12.62 -11.55 19.95
N VAL A 549 -12.21 -10.30 20.17
CA VAL A 549 -12.00 -9.73 21.52
C VAL A 549 -13.33 -9.47 22.22
#